data_AF-A0A6J7JHZ2-F1
#
_entry.id   AF-A0A6J7JHZ2-F1
#
_cell.length_a   1.000
_cell.length_b   1.000
_cell.length_c   1.000
_cell.angle_alpha   90.00
_cell.angle_beta   90.00
_cell.angle_gamma   90.00
#
_symmetry.space_group_name_H-M   'P 1'
#
loop_
_entity.id
_entity.type
_entity.pdbx_description
1 polymer ?
#
loop_
_entity_poly.entity_id
_entity_poly.type
_entity_poly.pdbx_seq_one_letter_code
_entity_poly.pdbx_strand_id
1 'polypeptide(L)'
;MPRHTHDADCMYYVVSGSAIMGSQTLRTGDGFFIPAGAPYGYNAGPEGVELLEIRHGVTQFDIQFLETNAGRSAARADTIAARSEEWKADMVSPTLAANRAAAAASAT
;
A
#
# COMPACT_ATOMS: atom_id res chain seq x y z
N MET A 1 -2.10 2.05 -4.87
CA MET A 1 -2.14 0.79 -5.65
C MET A 1 -3.26 0.85 -6.68
N PRO A 2 -2.97 0.60 -7.96
CA PRO A 2 -4.00 0.49 -9.00
C PRO A 2 -5.03 -0.59 -8.66
N ARG A 3 -6.21 -0.56 -9.28
CA ARG A 3 -7.22 -1.61 -9.07
C ARG A 3 -6.66 -2.97 -9.54
N HIS A 4 -6.73 -3.99 -8.69
CA HIS A 4 -6.20 -5.32 -8.97
C HIS A 4 -6.91 -6.42 -8.16
N THR A 5 -6.60 -7.69 -8.47
CA THR A 5 -7.04 -8.89 -7.73
C THR A 5 -5.84 -9.75 -7.34
N HIS A 6 -6.07 -10.62 -6.36
CA HIS A 6 -5.20 -11.73 -5.96
C HIS A 6 -6.00 -13.04 -5.99
N ASP A 7 -5.33 -14.17 -6.20
CA ASP A 7 -5.87 -15.52 -6.10
C ASP A 7 -5.89 -16.09 -4.66
N ALA A 8 -5.51 -15.27 -3.66
CA ALA A 8 -5.53 -15.62 -2.25
C ALA A 8 -6.27 -14.57 -1.41
N ASP A 9 -6.83 -15.02 -0.28
CA ASP A 9 -7.39 -14.13 0.74
C ASP A 9 -6.28 -13.30 1.39
N CYS A 10 -6.48 -11.97 1.43
CA CYS A 10 -5.53 -11.02 1.98
C CYS A 10 -6.13 -10.25 3.16
N MET A 11 -5.35 -10.11 4.24
CA MET A 11 -5.59 -9.16 5.32
C MET A 11 -4.52 -8.07 5.26
N TYR A 12 -4.95 -6.82 5.24
CA TYR A 12 -4.07 -5.67 5.32
C TYR A 12 -4.22 -4.99 6.68
N TYR A 13 -3.11 -4.51 7.24
CA TYR A 13 -3.08 -3.74 8.47
C TYR A 13 -2.23 -2.49 8.28
N VAL A 14 -2.79 -1.31 8.57
CA VAL A 14 -2.08 -0.03 8.43
C VAL A 14 -1.13 0.16 9.61
N VAL A 15 0.17 0.20 9.33
CA VAL A 15 1.21 0.44 10.36
C VAL A 15 1.66 1.89 10.43
N SER A 16 1.46 2.66 9.36
CA SER A 16 1.81 4.08 9.29
C SER A 16 1.04 4.80 8.19
N GLY A 17 0.72 6.09 8.41
CA GLY A 17 0.04 6.94 7.42
C GLY A 17 -1.43 6.57 7.24
N SER A 18 -1.93 6.65 6.00
CA SER A 18 -3.35 6.31 5.72
C SER A 18 -3.61 5.78 4.32
N ALA A 19 -4.53 4.81 4.20
CA ALA A 19 -5.05 4.31 2.94
C ALA A 19 -6.42 4.93 2.65
N ILE A 20 -6.58 5.55 1.48
CA ILE A 20 -7.85 6.08 0.99
C ILE A 20 -8.47 5.05 0.06
N MET A 21 -9.58 4.45 0.49
CA MET A 21 -10.27 3.37 -0.21
C MET A 21 -11.72 3.77 -0.48
N GLY A 22 -11.99 4.30 -1.68
CA GLY A 22 -13.28 4.90 -2.00
C GLY A 22 -13.56 6.10 -1.09
N SER A 23 -14.65 6.05 -0.33
CA SER A 23 -15.02 7.07 0.65
C SER A 23 -14.42 6.85 2.04
N GLN A 24 -13.71 5.74 2.27
CA GLN A 24 -13.13 5.39 3.56
C GLN A 24 -11.67 5.81 3.63
N THR A 25 -11.26 6.30 4.81
CA THR A 25 -9.85 6.56 5.14
C THR A 25 -9.47 5.68 6.31
N LEU A 26 -8.63 4.68 6.03
CA LEU A 26 -8.08 3.76 7.02
C LEU A 26 -6.76 4.34 7.52
N ARG A 27 -6.58 4.40 8.83
CA ARG A 27 -5.42 4.98 9.52
C ARG A 27 -4.66 3.90 10.27
N THR A 28 -3.50 4.25 10.82
CA THR A 28 -2.71 3.38 11.68
C THR A 28 -3.58 2.63 12.70
N GLY A 29 -3.49 1.31 12.71
CA GLY A 29 -4.28 0.44 13.57
C GLY A 29 -5.50 -0.19 12.89
N ASP A 30 -5.99 0.40 11.79
CA ASP A 30 -7.09 -0.16 11.01
C ASP A 30 -6.60 -1.34 10.16
N GLY A 31 -7.50 -2.28 9.90
CA GLY A 31 -7.28 -3.38 8.98
C GLY A 31 -8.45 -3.59 8.04
N PHE A 32 -8.20 -4.25 6.91
CA PHE A 32 -9.21 -4.60 5.94
C PHE A 32 -8.92 -5.94 5.28
N PHE A 33 -9.99 -6.70 5.03
CA PHE A 33 -9.94 -8.02 4.42
C PHE A 33 -10.39 -7.96 2.96
N ILE A 34 -9.64 -8.59 2.08
CA ILE A 34 -9.96 -8.74 0.66
C ILE A 34 -10.07 -10.24 0.36
N PRO A 35 -11.26 -10.74 0.00
CA PRO A 35 -11.42 -12.12 -0.44
C PRO A 35 -10.65 -12.40 -1.73
N ALA A 36 -10.20 -13.64 -1.93
CA ALA A 36 -9.63 -14.11 -3.19
C ALA A 36 -10.53 -13.77 -4.38
N GLY A 37 -9.94 -13.26 -5.46
CA GLY A 37 -10.62 -12.82 -6.68
C GLY A 37 -11.38 -11.48 -6.56
N ALA A 38 -11.51 -10.90 -5.37
CA ALA A 38 -12.22 -9.64 -5.20
C ALA A 38 -11.36 -8.45 -5.67
N PRO A 39 -11.86 -7.62 -6.60
CA PRO A 39 -11.08 -6.49 -7.10
C PRO A 39 -11.09 -5.32 -6.12
N TYR A 40 -9.91 -4.80 -5.79
CA TYR A 40 -9.75 -3.69 -4.88
C TYR A 40 -8.64 -2.73 -5.32
N GLY A 41 -8.60 -1.54 -4.72
CA GLY A 41 -7.57 -0.54 -4.97
C GLY A 41 -7.68 0.60 -3.98
N TYR A 42 -6.56 1.26 -3.68
CA TYR A 42 -6.48 2.35 -2.72
C TYR A 42 -5.39 3.34 -3.11
N ASN A 43 -5.52 4.58 -2.64
CA ASN A 43 -4.47 5.59 -2.73
C ASN A 43 -3.81 5.77 -1.37
N ALA A 44 -2.53 6.15 -1.37
CA ALA A 44 -1.90 6.64 -0.15
C ALA A 44 -2.47 8.02 0.20
N GLY A 45 -2.60 8.30 1.48
CA GLY A 45 -2.90 9.65 1.97
C GLY A 45 -1.71 10.60 1.81
N PRO A 46 -1.86 11.88 2.23
CA PRO A 46 -0.85 12.92 2.04
C PRO A 46 0.52 12.59 2.65
N GLU A 47 0.52 11.87 3.77
CA GLU A 47 1.73 11.43 4.50
C GLU A 47 2.26 10.08 4.00
N GLY A 48 1.70 9.52 2.94
CA GLY A 48 1.98 8.17 2.50
C GLY A 48 1.17 7.11 3.26
N VAL A 49 1.49 5.84 2.99
CA VAL A 49 0.90 4.70 3.68
C VAL A 49 1.88 3.54 3.73
N GLU A 50 1.87 2.82 4.84
CA GLU A 50 2.57 1.56 4.99
C GLU A 50 1.65 0.53 5.60
N LEU A 51 1.72 -0.68 5.03
CA LEU A 51 0.78 -1.76 5.28
C LEU A 51 1.57 -3.05 5.51
N LEU A 52 1.08 -3.87 6.43
CA LEU A 52 1.38 -5.29 6.42
C LEU A 52 0.31 -5.99 5.60
N GLU A 53 0.73 -6.80 4.64
CA GLU A 53 -0.15 -7.68 3.88
C GLU A 53 0.13 -9.13 4.28
N ILE A 54 -0.90 -9.77 4.82
CA ILE A 54 -0.87 -11.16 5.28
C ILE A 54 -1.76 -11.96 4.35
N ARG A 55 -1.20 -13.03 3.75
CA ARG A 55 -1.91 -13.88 2.78
C ARG A 55 -2.14 -15.25 3.38
N HIS A 56 -3.36 -15.75 3.25
CA HIS A 56 -3.75 -17.01 3.87
C HIS A 56 -3.27 -18.22 3.06
N GLY A 57 -2.47 -19.09 3.69
CA GLY A 57 -2.21 -20.44 3.18
C GLY A 57 -1.31 -20.52 1.94
N VAL A 58 -0.64 -19.44 1.56
CA VAL A 58 0.17 -19.38 0.33
C VAL A 58 1.56 -18.77 0.56
N THR A 59 2.53 -19.26 -0.20
CA THR A 59 3.88 -18.66 -0.29
C THR A 59 4.11 -17.90 -1.60
N GLN A 60 3.21 -18.10 -2.56
CA GLN A 60 3.18 -17.44 -3.88
C GLN A 60 1.72 -17.17 -4.23
N PHE A 61 1.47 -16.08 -4.94
CA PHE A 61 0.14 -15.60 -5.30
C PHE A 61 0.25 -14.77 -6.57
N ASP A 62 -0.86 -14.53 -7.24
CA ASP A 62 -0.91 -13.68 -8.42
C ASP A 62 -1.28 -12.23 -8.09
N ILE A 63 -0.93 -11.32 -9.01
CA ILE A 63 -1.43 -9.95 -9.01
C ILE A 63 -1.91 -9.65 -10.43
N GLN A 64 -3.22 -9.50 -10.59
CA GLN A 64 -3.79 -9.09 -11.86
C GLN A 64 -4.19 -7.62 -11.80
N PHE A 65 -3.40 -6.76 -12.43
CA PHE A 65 -3.74 -5.35 -12.55
C PHE A 65 -4.89 -5.17 -13.56
N LEU A 66 -5.97 -4.55 -13.09
CA LEU A 66 -7.17 -4.29 -13.88
C LEU A 66 -7.21 -2.85 -14.44
N GLU A 67 -6.12 -2.09 -14.27
CA GLU A 67 -5.98 -0.78 -14.90
C GLU A 67 -5.85 -0.93 -16.41
N THR A 68 -6.75 -0.27 -17.15
CA THR A 68 -6.72 -0.24 -18.61
C THR A 68 -6.18 1.08 -19.18
N ASN A 69 -5.96 2.11 -18.34
CA ASN A 69 -5.42 3.38 -18.80
C ASN A 69 -3.89 3.32 -18.97
N ALA A 70 -3.45 3.23 -20.22
CA ALA A 70 -2.04 3.16 -20.59
C ALA A 70 -1.22 4.37 -20.10
N GLY A 71 -1.78 5.59 -20.12
CA GLY A 71 -1.09 6.79 -19.65
C GLY A 71 -0.79 6.76 -18.16
N ARG A 72 -1.75 6.30 -17.33
CA ARG A 72 -1.52 6.10 -15.89
C ARG A 72 -0.51 5.00 -15.61
N SER A 73 -0.52 3.94 -16.42
CA SER A 73 0.48 2.87 -16.30
C SER A 73 1.88 3.35 -16.67
N ALA A 74 2.03 4.14 -17.74
CA ALA A 74 3.31 4.74 -18.13
C ALA A 74 3.86 5.67 -17.03
N ALA A 75 3.05 6.58 -16.50
CA ALA A 75 3.49 7.50 -15.43
C ALA A 75 3.97 6.76 -14.17
N ARG A 76 3.36 5.61 -13.84
CA ARG A 76 3.84 4.75 -12.76
C ARG A 76 5.17 4.07 -13.09
N ALA A 77 5.32 3.56 -14.32
CA ALA A 77 6.57 2.97 -14.77
C ALA A 77 7.72 4.00 -14.70
N ASP A 78 7.48 5.24 -15.12
CA ASP A 78 8.45 6.33 -15.03
C ASP A 78 8.83 6.62 -13.57
N THR A 79 7.85 6.64 -12.66
CA THR A 79 8.11 6.82 -11.22
C THR A 79 8.96 5.69 -10.65
N ILE A 80 8.65 4.44 -11.01
CA ILE A 80 9.42 3.27 -10.57
C ILE A 80 10.86 3.36 -11.11
N ALA A 81 11.03 3.66 -12.40
CA ALA A 81 12.35 3.79 -13.00
C ALA A 81 13.19 4.87 -12.29
N ALA A 82 12.58 6.02 -11.98
CA ALA A 82 13.27 7.14 -11.34
C ALA A 82 13.63 6.90 -9.85
N ARG A 83 12.91 6.03 -9.14
CA ARG A 83 13.03 5.88 -7.68
C ARG A 83 13.53 4.50 -7.23
N SER A 84 13.53 3.50 -8.10
CA SER A 84 13.79 2.10 -7.70
C SER A 84 15.15 1.87 -7.05
N GLU A 85 16.21 2.58 -7.45
CA GLU A 85 17.54 2.45 -6.83
C GLU A 85 17.57 3.03 -5.41
N GLU A 86 16.86 4.15 -5.17
CA GLU A 86 16.68 4.72 -3.82
C GLU A 86 15.93 3.73 -2.92
N TRP A 87 14.80 3.19 -3.38
CA TRP A 87 14.00 2.24 -2.61
C TRP A 87 14.72 0.93 -2.29
N LYS A 88 15.67 0.49 -3.12
CA LYS A 88 16.49 -0.70 -2.84
C LYS A 88 17.48 -0.46 -1.69
N ALA A 89 17.93 0.78 -1.51
CA ALA A 89 18.84 1.15 -0.43
C ALA A 89 18.12 1.36 0.90
N ASP A 90 16.80 1.63 0.87
CA ASP A 90 15.98 1.84 2.05
C ASP A 90 15.73 0.54 2.82
N MET A 91 16.26 0.47 4.05
CA MET A 91 16.06 -0.66 4.97
C MET A 91 14.85 -0.48 5.88
N VAL A 92 14.37 0.75 6.01
CA VAL A 92 13.17 1.11 6.79
C VAL A 92 12.35 2.06 5.93
N SER A 93 11.05 1.79 5.82
CA SER A 93 10.15 2.68 5.10
C SER A 93 10.24 4.11 5.65
N PRO A 94 10.44 5.12 4.79
CA PRO A 94 10.51 6.52 5.22
C PRO A 94 9.22 6.98 5.92
N THR A 95 8.08 6.38 5.55
CA THR A 95 6.77 6.58 6.17
C THR A 95 6.71 6.08 7.61
N LEU A 96 7.32 4.94 7.94
CA LEU A 96 7.35 4.44 9.32
C LEU A 96 8.21 5.34 10.20
N ALA A 97 9.39 5.73 9.69
CA ALA A 97 10.34 6.53 10.44
C ALA A 97 9.78 7.92 10.75
N ALA A 98 9.25 8.62 9.74
CA ALA A 98 8.71 9.97 9.89
C ALA A 98 7.49 10.01 10.82
N ASN A 99 6.54 9.07 10.64
CA ASN A 99 5.29 9.13 11.40
C ASN A 99 5.45 8.65 12.85
N ARG A 100 6.40 7.74 13.14
CA ARG A 100 6.78 7.44 14.53
C ARG A 100 7.34 8.66 15.24
N ALA A 101 8.21 9.42 14.57
CA ALA A 101 8.77 10.65 15.13
C ALA A 101 7.68 11.71 15.38
N ALA A 102 6.75 11.89 14.45
CA ALA A 102 5.64 12.83 14.59
C ALA A 102 4.66 12.43 15.71
N ALA A 103 4.31 11.14 15.83
CA ALA A 103 3.47 10.62 16.89
C ALA A 103 4.10 10.81 18.27
N ALA A 104 5.42 10.59 18.40
CA ALA A 104 6.15 10.83 19.64
C ALA A 104 6.16 12.31 20.05
N ALA A 105 6.30 13.23 19.10
CA ALA A 105 6.31 14.68 19.35
C ALA A 105 4.93 15.24 19.75
N SER A 106 3.84 14.55 19.39
CA SER A 106 2.47 14.96 19.73
C SER A 106 1.98 14.43 21.09
N ALA A 107 2.77 13.55 21.72
CA ALA A 107 2.45 12.91 23.01
C ALA A 107 3.08 13.62 24.22
N THR A 108 3.81 14.72 24.00
CA THR A 108 4.46 15.59 25.00
C THR A 108 3.79 16.94 25.09
#